data_AF-A0A3B8W2M7-F1
#
_entry.id   AF-A0A3B8W2M7-F1
#
_cell.length_a   1.000
_cell.length_b   1.000
_cell.length_c   1.000
_cell.angle_alpha   90.00
_cell.angle_beta   90.00
_cell.angle_gamma   90.00
#
_symmetry.space_group_name_H-M   'P 1'
#
loop_
_entity.id
_entity.type
_entity.pdbx_description
1 polymer ?
#
loop_
_entity_poly.entity_id
_entity_poly.type
_entity_poly.pdbx_seq_one_letter_code
_entity_poly.pdbx_strand_id
1 'polypeptide(L)'
;MQKLFPTFKSIAITAVSALFIVFLLQKAGVWSGVSSAAQSAVMSTGALDIQPVSSDDGPAKKNFDFNFSIKATAGARINFDQFKGKVVFLNLWATWCGPCIA
;
A
#
# COMPACT_ATOMS: atom_id res chain seq x y z
N MET A 1 -9.64 -26.00 46.39
CA MET A 1 -9.37 -25.87 44.94
C MET A 1 -10.60 -25.33 44.20
N GLN A 2 -11.01 -24.06 44.44
CA GLN A 2 -12.31 -23.54 43.93
C GLN A 2 -12.28 -22.09 43.41
N LYS A 3 -11.10 -21.45 43.38
CA LYS A 3 -10.93 -20.05 42.93
C LYS A 3 -10.39 -19.91 41.49
N LEU A 4 -10.09 -21.02 40.80
CA LEU A 4 -9.49 -21.02 39.45
C LEU A 4 -10.52 -21.09 38.30
N PHE A 5 -11.73 -21.60 38.57
CA PHE A 5 -12.82 -21.65 37.59
C PHE A 5 -13.49 -20.29 37.25
N PRO A 6 -13.60 -19.29 38.15
CA PRO A 6 -14.23 -18.02 37.80
C PRO A 6 -13.34 -17.13 36.91
N THR A 7 -12.01 -17.23 37.02
CA THR A 7 -11.09 -16.49 36.15
C THR A 7 -11.12 -17.01 34.72
N PHE A 8 -11.20 -18.33 34.51
CA PHE A 8 -11.32 -18.91 33.17
C PHE A 8 -12.60 -18.50 32.43
N LYS A 9 -13.76 -18.50 33.12
CA LYS A 9 -15.02 -17.96 32.55
C LYS A 9 -14.93 -16.46 32.27
N SER A 10 -14.33 -15.68 33.18
CA SER A 10 -14.18 -14.23 33.00
C SER A 10 -13.25 -13.88 31.83
N ILE A 11 -12.14 -14.62 31.68
CA ILE A 11 -11.20 -14.50 30.56
C ILE A 11 -11.87 -14.92 29.24
N ALA A 12 -12.67 -15.99 29.25
CA ALA A 12 -13.43 -16.41 28.08
C ALA A 12 -14.50 -15.37 27.67
N ILE A 13 -15.20 -14.77 28.64
CA ILE A 13 -16.21 -13.74 28.38
C ILE A 13 -15.58 -12.46 27.84
N THR A 14 -14.44 -12.01 28.39
CA THR A 14 -13.72 -10.84 27.86
C THR A 14 -13.09 -11.10 26.50
N ALA A 15 -12.62 -12.31 26.23
CA ALA A 15 -12.11 -12.68 24.91
C ALA A 15 -13.23 -12.71 23.85
N VAL A 16 -14.40 -13.26 24.20
CA VAL A 16 -15.55 -13.32 23.30
C VAL A 16 -16.14 -11.93 23.06
N SER A 17 -16.22 -11.07 24.08
CA SER A 17 -16.68 -9.69 23.90
C SER A 17 -15.71 -8.86 23.05
N ALA A 18 -14.41 -9.02 23.24
CA ALA A 18 -13.40 -8.38 22.41
C ALA A 18 -13.48 -8.82 20.94
N LEU A 19 -13.63 -10.11 20.67
CA LEU A 19 -13.82 -10.63 19.32
C LEU A 19 -15.12 -10.14 18.67
N PHE A 20 -16.20 -10.04 19.44
CA PHE A 20 -17.48 -9.51 18.96
C PHE A 20 -17.39 -8.02 18.64
N ILE A 21 -16.69 -7.23 19.46
CA ILE A 21 -16.43 -5.81 19.20
C ILE A 21 -15.59 -5.64 17.93
N VAL A 22 -14.54 -6.45 17.73
CA VAL A 22 -13.73 -6.43 16.51
C VAL A 22 -14.58 -6.78 15.29
N PHE A 23 -15.45 -7.79 15.37
CA PHE A 23 -16.36 -8.14 14.28
C PHE A 23 -17.34 -7.01 13.94
N LEU A 24 -17.88 -6.33 14.95
CA LEU A 24 -18.74 -5.16 14.75
C LEU A 24 -17.98 -3.99 14.12
N LEU A 25 -16.74 -3.73 14.55
CA LEU A 25 -15.89 -2.68 13.96
C LEU A 25 -15.53 -2.98 12.50
N GLN A 26 -15.31 -4.26 12.16
CA GLN A 26 -15.09 -4.69 10.77
C GLN A 26 -16.34 -4.50 9.91
N LYS A 27 -17.53 -4.82 10.43
CA LYS A 27 -18.81 -4.66 9.71
C LYS A 27 -19.25 -3.20 9.59
N ALA A 28 -18.93 -2.37 10.58
CA ALA A 28 -19.24 -0.94 10.57
C ALA A 28 -18.41 -0.13 9.56
N GLY A 29 -17.41 -0.74 8.90
CA GLY A 29 -16.57 -0.08 7.90
C GLY A 29 -15.61 0.97 8.46
N VAL A 30 -15.57 1.15 9.78
CA VAL A 30 -14.73 2.16 10.46
C VAL A 30 -13.24 1.89 10.26
N TRP A 31 -12.86 0.63 9.99
CA TRP A 31 -11.47 0.26 9.74
C TRP A 31 -10.87 0.90 8.48
N SER A 32 -11.65 1.11 7.42
CA SER A 32 -11.16 1.84 6.25
C SER A 32 -10.89 3.31 6.60
N GLY A 33 -11.77 3.94 7.37
CA GLY A 33 -11.61 5.31 7.86
C GLY A 33 -10.44 5.50 8.82
N VAL A 34 -10.18 4.53 9.70
CA VAL A 34 -9.02 4.55 10.60
C VAL A 34 -7.73 4.40 9.81
N SER A 35 -7.69 3.48 8.83
CA SER A 35 -6.50 3.32 7.99
C SER A 35 -6.19 4.55 7.14
N SER A 36 -7.21 5.21 6.58
CA SER A 36 -7.00 6.45 5.82
C SER A 36 -6.60 7.61 6.73
N ALA A 37 -7.25 7.78 7.88
CA ALA A 37 -6.90 8.80 8.85
C ALA A 37 -5.48 8.60 9.42
N ALA A 38 -5.08 7.36 9.68
CA ALA A 38 -3.73 7.03 10.12
C ALA A 38 -2.69 7.36 9.03
N GLN A 39 -2.95 7.01 7.77
CA GLN A 39 -2.07 7.36 6.66
C GLN A 39 -1.98 8.88 6.46
N SER A 40 -3.10 9.61 6.55
CA SER A 40 -3.11 11.08 6.49
C SER A 40 -2.35 11.74 7.64
N ALA A 41 -2.49 11.20 8.87
CA ALA A 41 -1.77 11.70 10.02
C ALA A 41 -0.26 11.49 9.88
N VAL A 42 0.17 10.32 9.40
CA VAL A 42 1.59 10.02 9.16
C VAL A 42 2.18 10.89 8.04
N MET A 43 1.41 11.20 6.99
CA MET A 43 1.82 12.13 5.94
C MET A 43 1.96 13.56 6.48
N SER A 44 1.05 14.00 7.35
CA SER A 44 1.09 15.33 7.97
C SER A 44 2.28 15.53 8.92
N THR A 45 2.83 14.46 9.49
CA THR A 45 3.98 14.55 10.40
C THR A 45 5.33 14.50 9.69
N GLY A 46 5.36 14.28 8.37
CA GLY A 46 6.62 14.15 7.60
C GLY A 46 7.44 12.91 7.97
N ALA A 47 6.89 11.97 8.74
CA ALA A 47 7.62 10.78 9.21
C ALA A 47 7.95 9.78 8.08
N LEU A 48 7.32 9.93 6.92
CA LEU A 48 7.56 9.15 5.70
C LEU A 48 7.96 10.05 4.53
N ASP A 49 8.57 11.21 4.79
CA ASP A 49 9.09 12.01 3.69
C ASP A 49 10.08 11.19 2.88
N ILE A 50 9.84 11.14 1.58
CA ILE A 50 10.75 10.53 0.62
C ILE A 50 12.01 11.39 0.70
N GLN A 51 13.03 10.87 1.38
CA GLN A 51 14.32 11.54 1.43
C GLN A 51 14.74 11.82 -0.01
N PRO A 52 15.02 13.08 -0.37
CA PRO A 52 15.55 13.36 -1.68
C PRO A 52 16.87 12.59 -1.78
N VAL A 53 16.95 11.64 -2.71
CA VAL A 53 18.23 11.04 -3.09
C VAL A 53 19.09 12.21 -3.53
N SER A 54 20.03 12.60 -2.68
CA SER A 54 21.01 13.62 -2.97
C SER A 54 21.72 13.23 -4.27
N SER A 55 21.71 14.15 -5.22
CA SER A 55 22.24 13.99 -6.58
C SER A 55 23.71 13.54 -6.64
N ASP A 56 24.40 13.53 -5.50
CA ASP A 56 25.81 13.20 -5.36
C ASP A 56 26.08 11.75 -4.92
N ASP A 57 25.04 10.99 -4.56
CA ASP A 57 25.08 9.51 -4.39
C ASP A 57 24.19 8.80 -5.43
N GLY A 58 23.91 9.47 -6.55
CA GLY A 58 23.04 8.95 -7.60
C GLY A 58 23.64 7.68 -8.22
N PRO A 59 22.84 6.63 -8.52
CA PRO A 59 23.34 5.47 -9.25
C PRO A 59 23.92 5.95 -10.57
N ALA A 60 25.25 5.96 -10.66
CA ALA A 60 26.06 6.45 -11.78
C ALA A 60 25.27 6.43 -13.10
N LYS A 61 24.72 7.58 -13.54
CA LYS A 61 23.79 7.76 -14.68
C LYS A 61 23.50 6.44 -15.38
N LYS A 62 22.71 5.57 -14.75
CA LYS A 62 22.54 4.24 -15.32
C LYS A 62 21.64 4.46 -16.52
N ASN A 63 22.19 4.30 -17.72
CA ASN A 63 21.42 4.44 -18.95
C ASN A 63 20.15 3.59 -18.79
N PHE A 64 19.00 4.21 -19.00
CA PHE A 64 17.72 3.52 -18.94
C PHE A 64 17.76 2.34 -19.90
N ASP A 65 17.51 1.14 -19.39
CA ASP A 65 17.54 -0.06 -20.21
C ASP A 65 16.23 -0.18 -20.99
N PHE A 66 16.33 -0.06 -22.30
CA PHE A 66 15.20 -0.19 -23.22
C PHE A 66 14.98 -1.64 -23.68
N ASN A 67 15.77 -2.62 -23.20
CA ASN A 67 15.67 -4.03 -23.59
C ASN A 67 14.48 -4.73 -22.90
N PHE A 68 13.27 -4.23 -23.15
CA PHE A 68 12.04 -4.88 -22.70
C PHE A 68 10.91 -4.65 -23.69
N SER A 69 9.90 -5.53 -23.63
CA SER A 69 8.71 -5.39 -24.44
C SER A 69 7.46 -5.44 -23.57
N ILE A 70 6.47 -4.62 -23.92
CA ILE A 70 5.18 -4.55 -23.25
C ILE A 70 4.13 -5.15 -24.17
N LYS A 71 3.21 -5.93 -23.60
CA LYS A 71 2.03 -6.39 -24.33
C LYS A 71 0.96 -5.29 -24.29
N ALA A 72 0.58 -4.79 -25.45
CA ALA A 72 -0.53 -3.88 -25.60
C ALA A 72 -1.86 -4.60 -25.32
N THR A 73 -2.90 -3.84 -24.97
CA THR A 73 -4.25 -4.37 -24.74
C THR A 73 -4.79 -5.10 -25.97
N ALA A 74 -4.43 -4.66 -27.18
CA ALA A 74 -4.80 -5.31 -28.45
C ALA A 74 -3.98 -6.60 -28.75
N GLY A 75 -3.13 -7.05 -27.84
CA GLY A 75 -2.32 -8.27 -27.99
C GLY A 75 -0.99 -8.09 -28.72
N ALA A 76 -0.76 -6.94 -29.37
CA ALA A 76 0.51 -6.60 -29.99
C ALA A 76 1.64 -6.47 -28.95
N ARG A 77 2.87 -6.81 -29.33
CA ARG A 77 4.06 -6.53 -28.52
C ARG A 77 4.71 -5.23 -28.96
N ILE A 78 4.95 -4.34 -28.01
CA ILE A 78 5.61 -3.05 -28.18
C ILE A 78 7.01 -3.20 -27.58
N ASN A 79 8.05 -3.15 -28.42
CA ASN A 79 9.42 -3.11 -27.95
C ASN A 79 9.76 -1.68 -27.51
N PHE A 80 10.40 -1.49 -26.36
CA PHE A 80 10.66 -0.15 -25.82
C PHE A 80 11.88 0.52 -26.49
N ASP A 81 12.72 -0.23 -27.18
CA ASP A 81 13.87 0.28 -27.95
C ASP A 81 13.50 1.33 -29.01
N GLN A 82 12.28 1.29 -29.56
CA GLN A 82 11.75 2.26 -30.51
C GLN A 82 11.62 3.68 -29.94
N PHE A 83 11.65 3.82 -28.60
CA PHE A 83 11.54 5.10 -27.90
C PHE A 83 12.90 5.72 -27.56
N LYS A 84 14.03 5.08 -27.92
CA LYS A 84 15.37 5.64 -27.70
C LYS A 84 15.50 7.00 -28.37
N GLY A 85 16.04 7.97 -27.62
CA GLY A 85 16.24 9.35 -28.08
C GLY A 85 14.96 10.20 -28.16
N LYS A 86 13.81 9.68 -27.73
CA LYS A 86 12.55 10.43 -27.64
C LYS A 86 12.29 10.84 -26.19
N VAL A 87 11.69 12.02 -26.01
CA VAL A 87 11.13 12.41 -24.71
C VAL A 87 9.82 11.64 -24.53
N VAL A 88 9.74 10.82 -23.49
CA VAL A 88 8.57 9.98 -23.18
C VAL A 88 8.09 10.30 -21.78
N PHE A 89 6.79 10.57 -21.65
CA PHE A 89 6.10 10.61 -20.37
C PHE A 89 5.47 9.24 -20.09
N LEU A 90 5.86 8.60 -19.00
CA LEU A 90 5.35 7.28 -18.62
C LEU A 90 4.38 7.44 -17.45
N ASN A 91 3.09 7.19 -17.71
CA ASN A 91 2.06 7.15 -16.68
C ASN A 91 1.81 5.70 -16.24
N LEU A 92 2.18 5.36 -15.00
CA LEU A 92 2.04 4.02 -14.43
C LEU A 92 0.78 3.96 -13.57
N TRP A 93 -0.22 3.16 -13.99
CA TRP A 93 -1.48 2.97 -13.25
C TRP A 93 -1.98 1.53 -13.33
N ALA A 94 -2.92 1.17 -12.45
CA ALA A 94 -3.56 -0.13 -12.43
C ALA A 94 -5.01 -0.03 -11.90
N THR A 95 -5.88 -0.98 -12.28
CA THR A 95 -7.30 -1.01 -11.88
C THR A 95 -7.55 -1.21 -10.40
N TRP A 96 -6.53 -1.65 -9.66
CA TRP A 96 -6.55 -1.84 -8.21
C TRP A 96 -5.76 -0.77 -7.46
N CYS A 97 -5.13 0.17 -8.18
CA CYS A 97 -4.42 1.28 -7.56
C CYS A 97 -5.44 2.31 -7.07
N GLY A 98 -5.79 2.26 -5.77
CA GLY A 98 -6.70 3.21 -5.13
C GLY A 98 -6.45 4.69 -5.47
N PRO A 99 -5.21 5.22 -5.35
CA PRO A 99 -4.94 6.61 -5.69
C PRO A 99 -4.87 6.90 -7.20
N CYS A 100 -4.80 5.89 -8.07
CA CYS A 100 -4.73 6.08 -9.52
C CYS A 100 -6.11 6.20 -10.20
N ILE A 101 -7.20 5.93 -9.47
CA ILE A 101 -8.59 5.98 -9.95
C ILE A 101 -9.30 7.26 -9.46
N ALA A 102 -8.52 8.23 -8.96
CA ALA A 102 -9.02 9.52 -8.47
C ALA A 102 -9.75 10.32 -9.57
#